data_AF-A0A965ZWR4-F1
#
_entry.id   AF-A0A965ZWR4-F1
#
_cell.length_a   1.000
_cell.length_b   1.000
_cell.length_c   1.000
_cell.angle_alpha   90.00
_cell.angle_beta   90.00
_cell.angle_gamma   90.00
#
_symmetry.space_group_name_H-M   'P 1'
#
loop_
_entity.id
_entity.type
_entity.pdbx_description
1 polymer ?
#
loop_
_entity_poly.entity_id
_entity_poly.type
_entity_poly.pdbx_seq_one_letter_code
_entity_poly.pdbx_strand_id
1 'polypeptide(L)' 'MDCIENSPHPLVFRHDGDTPLDLAASSAGRRLQLRTATRALQGMQKEALVNYGPTGNTWRMVCDEGPWLNGTDLAP' A
#
# COMPACT_ATOMS: atom_id res chain seq x y z
N MET A 1 -2.35 2.49 17.83
CA MET A 1 -2.05 3.11 16.52
C MET A 1 -1.92 1.98 15.51
N ASP A 2 -2.14 2.25 14.23
CA ASP A 2 -2.01 1.24 13.18
C ASP A 2 -0.52 0.93 12.93
N CYS A 3 -0.16 -0.35 12.94
CA CYS A 3 1.20 -0.85 12.70
C CYS A 3 1.15 -2.28 12.13
N ILE A 4 2.27 -2.77 11.60
CA ILE A 4 2.38 -4.07 10.93
C ILE A 4 2.24 -5.22 11.94
N GLU A 5 2.80 -5.10 13.14
CA GLU A 5 2.76 -6.09 14.23
C GLU A 5 1.34 -6.51 14.59
N ASN A 6 0.40 -5.57 14.55
CA ASN A 6 -0.99 -5.77 14.92
C ASN A 6 -1.90 -6.00 13.71
N SER A 7 -1.33 -6.03 12.49
CA SER A 7 -2.10 -6.23 11.27
C SER A 7 -2.42 -7.72 11.07
N PRO A 8 -3.70 -8.10 10.86
CA PRO A 8 -4.06 -9.50 10.57
C PRO A 8 -3.82 -9.87 9.10
N HIS A 9 -3.35 -8.93 8.28
CA HIS A 9 -3.24 -9.10 6.84
C HIS A 9 -1.79 -9.39 6.40
N PRO A 10 -1.60 -10.10 5.27
CA PRO A 10 -0.28 -10.22 4.65
C PRO A 10 0.35 -8.86 4.32
N LEU A 11 1.68 -8.83 4.19
CA LEU A 11 2.41 -7.60 3.84
C LEU A 11 1.99 -7.02 2.48
N VAL A 12 1.64 -7.90 1.54
CA VAL A 12 1.09 -7.55 0.23
C VAL A 12 -0.09 -8.45 -0.09
N PHE A 13 -1.21 -7.84 -0.50
CA PHE A 13 -2.39 -8.58 -0.97
C PHE A 13 -3.27 -7.71 -1.87
N ARG A 14 -4.13 -8.36 -2.68
CA ARG A 14 -5.13 -7.64 -3.47
C ARG A 14 -6.19 -7.06 -2.54
N HIS A 15 -6.41 -5.75 -2.65
CA HIS A 15 -7.41 -5.06 -1.85
C HIS A 15 -8.76 -5.10 -2.56
N ASP A 16 -9.68 -5.89 -2.01
CA ASP A 16 -11.05 -6.06 -2.52
C ASP A 16 -12.08 -5.22 -1.73
N GLY A 17 -11.62 -4.41 -0.77
CA GLY A 17 -12.48 -3.60 0.08
C GLY A 17 -12.84 -2.25 -0.55
N ASP A 18 -13.90 -1.64 -0.01
CA ASP A 18 -14.23 -0.26 -0.32
C ASP A 18 -13.24 0.68 0.35
N THR A 19 -12.89 1.76 -0.35
CA THR A 19 -12.00 2.81 0.15
C THR A 19 -12.68 4.16 -0.03
N PRO A 20 -12.62 5.07 0.95
CA PRO A 20 -13.17 6.41 0.81
C PRO A 20 -12.36 7.28 -0.17
N LEU A 21 -11.19 6.81 -0.62
CA LEU A 21 -10.32 7.50 -1.55
C LEU A 21 -10.71 7.19 -2.99
N ASP A 22 -10.74 8.22 -3.85
CA ASP A 22 -10.78 7.99 -5.30
C ASP A 22 -9.43 7.44 -5.77
N LEU A 23 -9.32 6.11 -5.74
CA LEU A 23 -8.14 5.37 -6.15
C LEU A 23 -8.19 4.91 -7.60
N ALA A 24 -9.23 5.21 -8.36
CA ALA A 24 -9.33 4.77 -9.74
C ALA A 24 -8.23 5.42 -10.60
N ALA A 25 -7.28 4.61 -11.06
CA ALA A 25 -6.34 5.04 -12.08
C ALA A 25 -7.04 5.05 -13.45
N SER A 26 -6.68 6.00 -14.31
CA SER A 26 -7.14 6.00 -15.70
C SER A 26 -6.68 4.71 -16.40
N SER A 27 -7.48 4.15 -17.30
CA SER A 27 -7.09 3.03 -18.16
C SER A 27 -6.74 3.47 -19.59
N ALA A 28 -6.74 4.78 -19.87
CA ALA A 28 -6.61 5.31 -21.21
C ALA A 28 -5.16 5.33 -21.73
N GLY A 29 -5.00 4.96 -23.00
CA GLY A 29 -3.75 5.07 -23.76
C GLY A 29 -2.86 3.83 -23.68
N ARG A 30 -1.62 3.98 -24.14
CA ARG A 30 -0.63 2.88 -24.27
C ARG A 30 0.40 2.84 -23.13
N ARG A 31 0.16 3.59 -22.05
CA ARG A 31 1.06 3.68 -20.88
C ARG A 31 0.48 2.87 -19.73
N LEU A 32 1.35 2.38 -18.86
CA LEU A 32 0.93 1.88 -17.57
C LEU A 32 0.44 3.07 -16.73
N GLN A 33 -0.78 2.96 -16.23
CA GLN A 33 -1.42 3.97 -15.41
C GLN A 33 -1.63 3.39 -14.03
N LEU A 34 -1.05 4.05 -13.04
CA LEU A 34 -1.09 3.65 -11.64
C LEU A 34 -1.52 4.85 -10.81
N ARG A 35 -2.40 4.64 -9.85
CA ARG A 35 -2.73 5.64 -8.83
C ARG A 35 -2.41 5.03 -7.48
N THR A 36 -1.62 5.77 -6.69
CA THR A 36 -1.18 5.32 -5.38
C THR A 36 -1.62 6.31 -4.32
N ALA A 37 -2.22 5.80 -3.24
CA ALA A 37 -2.34 6.53 -1.99
C ALA A 37 -1.42 5.89 -0.96
N THR A 38 -0.76 6.72 -0.15
CA THR A 38 0.11 6.26 0.92
C THR A 38 -0.27 6.91 2.23
N ARG A 39 -0.03 6.22 3.34
CA ARG A 39 -0.08 6.78 4.68
C ARG A 39 1.09 6.28 5.52
N ALA A 40 1.50 7.12 6.47
CA ALA A 40 2.40 6.69 7.53
C ALA A 40 1.64 5.80 8.53
N LEU A 41 2.33 4.77 9.02
CA LEU A 41 1.93 3.98 10.17
C LEU A 41 2.81 4.37 11.37
N GLN A 42 2.76 3.59 12.44
CA GLN A 42 3.64 3.80 13.60
C GLN A 42 5.13 3.64 13.22
N GLY A 43 5.99 4.51 13.75
CA GLY A 43 7.43 4.44 13.54
C GLY A 43 7.83 4.71 12.09
N MET A 44 8.62 3.80 11.50
CA MET A 44 9.15 3.92 10.14
C MET A 44 8.36 3.10 9.11
N GLN A 45 7.21 2.57 9.53
CA GLN A 45 6.32 1.77 8.70
C GLN A 45 5.41 2.66 7.85
N LYS A 46 5.10 2.22 6.62
CA LYS A 46 4.11 2.88 5.74
C LYS A 46 3.19 1.85 5.10
N GLU A 47 2.04 2.33 4.66
CA GLU A 47 1.07 1.56 3.88
C GLU A 47 0.82 2.27 2.54
N ALA A 48 0.67 1.49 1.48
CA ALA A 48 0.30 1.94 0.15
C ALA A 48 -0.88 1.15 -0.39
N LEU A 49 -1.84 1.85 -1.00
CA LEU A 49 -2.84 1.27 -1.90
C LEU A 49 -2.47 1.69 -3.33
N VAL A 50 -2.20 0.71 -4.20
CA VAL A 50 -1.80 0.93 -5.59
C VAL A 50 -2.86 0.36 -6.52
N ASN A 51 -3.58 1.21 -7.22
CA ASN A 51 -4.55 0.82 -8.24
C ASN A 51 -3.88 0.75 -9.63
N TYR A 52 -4.06 -0.37 -10.31
CA TYR A 52 -3.58 -0.59 -11.67
C TYR A 52 -4.71 -0.41 -12.69
N GLY A 53 -4.74 0.77 -13.32
CA GLY A 53 -5.82 1.23 -14.19
C GLY A 53 -6.25 0.23 -15.27
N PRO A 54 -5.33 -0.41 -16.01
CA PRO A 54 -5.68 -1.40 -17.04
C PRO A 54 -6.52 -2.60 -16.57
N THR A 55 -6.44 -2.96 -15.28
CA THR A 55 -7.25 -4.06 -14.71
C THR A 55 -8.25 -3.60 -13.66
N GLY A 56 -8.13 -2.37 -13.18
CA GLY A 56 -8.85 -1.87 -12.01
C GLY A 56 -8.43 -2.50 -10.68
N ASN A 57 -7.51 -3.47 -10.67
CA ASN A 57 -7.06 -4.14 -9.45
C ASN A 57 -6.32 -3.17 -8.53
N THR A 58 -6.65 -3.20 -7.25
CA THR A 58 -5.93 -2.49 -6.20
C THR A 58 -5.10 -3.47 -5.38
N TRP A 59 -3.87 -3.10 -5.06
CA TRP A 59 -2.98 -3.86 -4.18
C TRP A 59 -2.67 -3.04 -2.94
N ARG A 60 -2.81 -3.66 -1.77
CA ARG A 60 -2.29 -3.10 -0.52
C ARG A 60 -0.89 -3.65 -0.28
N MET A 61 0.04 -2.77 0.05
CA MET A 61 1.42 -3.09 0.39
C MET A 61 1.82 -2.33 1.65
N VAL A 62 2.71 -2.90 2.44
CA VAL A 62 3.39 -2.20 3.53
C VAL A 62 4.90 -2.29 3.35
N CYS A 63 5.61 -1.30 3.86
CA CYS A 63 7.07 -1.29 3.99
C CYS A 63 7.46 -0.82 5.38
N ASP A 64 8.68 -1.16 5.78
CA ASP A 64 9.27 -0.81 7.06
C ASP A 64 10.78 -0.63 6.87
N GLU A 65 11.42 0.07 7.79
CA GLU A 65 12.87 0.20 7.77
C GLU A 65 13.51 -0.79 8.77
N GLY A 66 14.79 -1.05 8.61
CA GLY A 66 15.55 -1.83 9.58
C GLY A 66 15.91 -1.03 10.85
N PRO A 67 16.48 -1.69 11.88
CA PRO A 67 16.81 -1.04 13.16
C PRO A 67 17.81 0.11 13.02
N TRP A 68 18.69 0.06 12.02
CA TRP A 68 19.64 1.15 11.69
C TRP A 68 18.97 2.47 11.30
N LEU A 69 17.72 2.40 10.86
CA LEU A 69 16.89 3.53 10.47
C LEU A 69 15.71 3.73 11.44
N ASN A 70 15.77 3.17 12.65
CA ASN A 70 14.70 3.20 13.67
C ASN A 70 13.39 2.50 13.26
N GLY A 71 13.45 1.50 12.37
CA GLY A 71 12.30 0.64 12.06
C GLY A 71 12.36 -0.73 12.74
N THR A 72 11.40 -1.61 12.40
CA THR A 72 11.20 -2.92 13.04
C THR A 72 11.56 -4.11 12.16
N ASP A 73 12.01 -3.86 10.92
CA ASP A 73 12.41 -4.89 9.94
C ASP A 73 11.29 -5.90 9.60
N LEU A 74 10.03 -5.48 9.70
CA LEU A 74 8.86 -6.36 9.50
C LEU A 74 8.38 -6.43 8.05
N ALA A 75 8.83 -5.49 7.22
CA ALA A 75 8.53 -5.43 5.81
C ALA A 75 9.74 -4.87 5.04
N PRO A 76 9.83 -5.14 3.72
CA PRO A 76 10.95 -4.66 2.89
C PRO A 76 11.05 -3.14 2.82
#